data_AF-A0A9W6YAP0-F1
#
_entry.id   AF-A0A9W6YAP0-F1
#
_cell.length_a   1.000
_cell.length_b   1.000
_cell.length_c   1.000
_cell.angle_alpha   90.00
_cell.angle_beta   90.00
_cell.angle_gamma   90.00
#
_symmetry.space_group_name_H-M   'P 1'
#
loop_
_entity.id
_entity.type
_entity.pdbx_description
1 polymer ?
#
loop_
_entity_poly.entity_id
_entity_poly.type
_entity_poly.pdbx_seq_one_letter_code
_entity_poly.pdbx_strand_id
1 'polypeptide(L)'
;MASKRGPHVMSFNGLHARLRSGKTNVNLKTMLVSHAFVDLWRKIEDDHSFDKHLFGRLHESEQDFMRYCLSKCQIKSREFDSAYNEQLDGLVKRLKMLQGAESIGDDNPDINNYVQYWGIQNNLYLTNDTTGEYYYFISCVENPSAYAIQFTMMPVKNLTGYTAASGMPTMPVTAYPPQLQINNSAFGDIVGLDVATYPSSQQTSIYAVNSNKTPQIDPVSAVVVGLNCLYNPLASNAQALHTFTSSGVGYDGLITTSQAAGITYTPCQGTNNEIVVSFYDQNFQPLQIVDGNVCIRLLFTQKNDISILQFAYIFYYIAIYLSIDDIHHYS
;
A
#
# COMPACT_ATOMS: atom_id res chain seq x y z
N MET A 1 22.58 -47.46 -10.60
CA MET A 1 21.46 -47.05 -11.48
C MET A 1 21.81 -45.70 -12.09
N ALA A 2 22.00 -45.61 -13.41
CA ALA A 2 22.41 -44.37 -14.06
C ALA A 2 21.23 -43.39 -14.12
N SER A 3 21.30 -42.33 -13.32
CA SER A 3 20.39 -41.19 -13.42
C SER A 3 20.51 -40.57 -14.82
N LYS A 4 19.41 -40.54 -15.57
CA LYS A 4 19.34 -39.88 -16.89
C LYS A 4 19.55 -38.38 -16.67
N ARG A 5 20.78 -37.89 -16.83
CA ARG A 5 21.07 -36.45 -16.90
C ARG A 5 20.29 -35.85 -18.07
N GLY A 6 19.68 -34.67 -17.85
CA GLY A 6 18.96 -33.96 -18.89
C GLY A 6 19.87 -33.53 -20.04
N PRO A 7 19.30 -33.00 -21.14
CA PRO A 7 20.06 -32.62 -22.35
C PRO A 7 20.92 -31.36 -22.18
N HIS A 8 21.04 -30.83 -20.96
CA HIS A 8 21.76 -29.60 -20.64
C HIS A 8 22.73 -29.83 -19.50
N VAL A 9 23.85 -29.11 -19.54
CA VAL A 9 24.93 -29.23 -18.56
C VAL A 9 25.26 -27.85 -18.02
N MET A 10 25.39 -27.76 -16.70
CA MET A 10 25.87 -26.57 -16.02
C MET A 10 27.39 -26.64 -15.87
N SER A 11 28.07 -25.52 -16.11
CA SER A 11 29.52 -25.41 -15.95
C SER A 11 29.88 -24.12 -15.25
N PHE A 12 30.92 -24.19 -14.41
CA PHE A 12 31.42 -23.05 -13.64
C PHE A 12 32.85 -22.74 -14.05
N ASN A 13 33.13 -21.47 -14.35
CA ASN A 13 34.49 -20.96 -14.47
C ASN A 13 34.68 -19.90 -13.38
N GLY A 14 35.16 -20.33 -12.21
CA GLY A 14 35.06 -19.54 -10.98
C GLY A 14 33.59 -19.23 -10.65
N LEU A 15 33.29 -17.94 -10.49
CA LEU A 15 31.94 -17.42 -10.22
C LEU A 15 31.09 -17.20 -11.47
N HIS A 16 31.59 -17.56 -12.65
CA HIS A 16 30.84 -17.42 -13.89
C HIS A 16 30.13 -18.74 -14.22
N ALA A 17 28.82 -18.78 -14.01
CA ALA A 17 27.96 -19.92 -14.27
C ALA A 17 27.45 -19.93 -15.72
N ARG A 18 27.53 -21.07 -16.39
CA ARG A 18 27.07 -21.25 -17.79
C ARG A 18 26.26 -22.52 -17.96
N LEU A 19 25.00 -22.35 -18.36
CA LEU A 19 24.15 -23.43 -18.80
C LEU A 19 24.36 -23.66 -20.30
N ARG A 20 24.72 -24.89 -20.69
CA ARG A 20 24.96 -25.26 -22.09
C ARG A 20 24.01 -26.36 -22.55
N SER A 21 23.71 -26.36 -23.84
CA SER A 21 23.10 -27.51 -24.49
C SER A 21 24.13 -28.63 -24.64
N GLY A 22 23.83 -29.81 -24.11
CA GLY A 22 24.67 -31.00 -24.25
C GLY A 22 24.73 -31.54 -25.69
N LYS A 23 23.82 -31.10 -26.58
CA LYS A 23 23.81 -31.50 -27.99
C LYS A 23 24.65 -30.58 -28.89
N THR A 24 24.57 -29.27 -28.66
CA THR A 24 25.17 -28.27 -29.56
C THR A 24 26.35 -27.51 -28.94
N ASN A 25 26.64 -27.72 -27.65
CA ASN A 25 27.63 -26.98 -26.85
C ASN A 25 27.44 -25.45 -26.84
N VAL A 26 26.28 -24.96 -27.27
CA VAL A 26 25.93 -23.53 -27.24
C VAL A 26 25.53 -23.12 -25.82
N ASN A 27 26.00 -21.94 -25.39
CA ASN A 27 25.57 -21.33 -24.13
C ASN A 27 24.11 -20.87 -24.25
N LEU A 28 23.24 -21.40 -23.40
CA LEU A 28 21.82 -21.03 -23.35
C LEU A 28 21.59 -19.85 -22.41
N LYS A 29 22.31 -19.82 -21.29
CA LYS A 29 22.25 -18.71 -20.32
C LYS A 29 23.52 -18.69 -19.48
N THR A 30 24.01 -17.50 -19.18
CA THR A 30 25.20 -17.30 -18.35
C THR A 30 24.92 -16.23 -17.31
N MET A 31 25.48 -16.37 -16.11
CA MET A 31 25.32 -15.39 -15.04
C MET A 31 26.58 -15.35 -14.17
N LEU A 32 26.92 -14.18 -13.66
CA LEU A 32 27.85 -14.08 -12.54
C LEU A 32 27.08 -14.45 -11.28
N VAL A 33 27.61 -15.39 -10.51
CA VAL A 33 26.96 -15.93 -9.31
C VAL A 33 27.86 -15.81 -8.10
N SER A 34 27.28 -15.88 -6.92
CA SER A 34 27.97 -15.89 -5.63
C SER A 34 28.62 -17.26 -5.36
N HIS A 35 29.54 -17.27 -4.39
CA HIS A 35 30.09 -18.54 -3.88
C HIS A 35 28.99 -19.45 -3.30
N ALA A 36 28.00 -18.87 -2.63
CA ALA A 36 26.86 -19.59 -2.08
C ALA A 36 26.06 -20.33 -3.17
N PHE A 37 25.94 -19.75 -4.38
CA PHE A 37 25.29 -20.41 -5.51
C PHE A 37 26.07 -21.65 -5.95
N VAL A 38 27.38 -21.51 -6.11
CA VAL A 38 28.24 -22.61 -6.59
C VAL A 38 28.24 -23.75 -5.57
N ASP A 39 28.35 -23.42 -4.28
CA ASP A 39 28.35 -24.40 -3.19
C ASP A 39 26.99 -25.10 -3.07
N LEU A 40 25.89 -24.36 -3.15
CA LEU A 40 24.55 -24.95 -3.12
C LEU A 40 24.29 -25.83 -4.34
N TRP A 41 24.73 -25.41 -5.54
CA TRP A 41 24.60 -26.21 -6.75
C TRP A 41 25.32 -27.55 -6.61
N ARG A 42 26.57 -27.54 -6.12
CA ARG A 42 27.35 -28.78 -5.89
C ARG A 42 26.67 -29.68 -4.88
N LYS A 43 26.17 -29.15 -3.76
CA LYS A 43 25.43 -29.95 -2.78
C LYS A 43 24.19 -30.63 -3.37
N ILE A 44 23.46 -29.92 -4.25
CA ILE A 44 22.26 -30.47 -4.89
C ILE A 44 22.61 -31.51 -5.97
N GLU A 45 23.63 -31.24 -6.80
CA GLU A 45 24.01 -32.10 -7.91
C GLU A 45 24.81 -33.34 -7.46
N ASP A 46 25.83 -33.13 -6.63
CA ASP A 46 26.79 -34.16 -6.24
C ASP A 46 26.33 -34.92 -4.99
N ASP A 47 25.88 -34.20 -3.95
CA ASP A 47 25.53 -34.79 -2.65
C ASP A 47 24.03 -35.11 -2.52
N HIS A 48 23.22 -34.75 -3.52
CA HIS A 48 21.75 -34.85 -3.49
C HIS A 48 21.12 -34.28 -2.22
N SER A 49 21.74 -33.24 -1.65
CA SER A 49 21.34 -32.60 -0.41
C SER A 49 21.07 -31.10 -0.63
N PHE A 50 20.25 -30.51 0.23
CA PHE A 50 19.90 -29.09 0.18
C PHE A 50 20.29 -28.38 1.48
N ASP A 51 20.85 -27.18 1.34
CA ASP A 51 21.23 -26.32 2.46
C ASP A 51 20.40 -25.03 2.44
N LYS A 52 19.42 -24.95 3.35
CA LYS A 52 18.50 -23.80 3.47
C LYS A 52 19.23 -22.51 3.80
N HIS A 53 20.36 -22.56 4.51
CA HIS A 53 21.11 -21.37 4.90
C HIS A 53 21.95 -20.82 3.74
N LEU A 54 22.51 -21.69 2.88
CA LEU A 54 23.12 -21.24 1.63
C LEU A 54 22.08 -20.66 0.67
N PHE A 55 20.89 -21.28 0.58
CA PHE A 55 19.79 -20.77 -0.23
C PHE A 55 19.34 -19.36 0.20
N GLY A 56 19.25 -19.11 1.51
CA GLY A 56 18.89 -17.78 2.05
C GLY A 56 19.94 -16.69 1.82
N ARG A 57 21.17 -17.04 1.39
CA ARG A 57 22.22 -16.09 1.01
C ARG A 57 22.20 -15.74 -0.47
N LEU A 58 21.41 -16.45 -1.28
CA LEU A 58 21.26 -16.16 -2.70
C LEU A 58 20.37 -14.94 -2.90
N HIS A 59 20.72 -14.11 -3.88
CA HIS A 59 19.80 -13.09 -4.38
C HIS A 59 18.63 -13.73 -5.15
N GLU A 60 17.51 -13.03 -5.26
CA GLU A 60 16.31 -13.52 -5.96
C GLU A 60 16.61 -13.94 -7.41
N SER A 61 17.39 -13.12 -8.13
CA SER A 61 17.86 -13.44 -9.48
C SER A 61 18.71 -14.72 -9.55
N GLU A 62 19.45 -15.04 -8.49
CA GLU A 62 20.22 -16.28 -8.37
C GLU A 62 19.34 -17.49 -8.07
N GLN A 63 18.32 -17.33 -7.22
CA GLN A 63 17.35 -18.38 -6.93
C GLN A 63 16.54 -18.75 -8.18
N ASP A 64 16.07 -17.75 -8.94
CA ASP A 64 15.39 -17.93 -10.22
C ASP A 64 16.28 -18.60 -11.27
N PHE A 65 17.53 -18.13 -11.36
CA PHE A 65 18.49 -18.71 -12.28
C PHE A 65 18.82 -20.16 -11.92
N MET A 66 18.95 -20.48 -10.62
CA MET A 66 19.17 -21.84 -10.15
C MET A 66 17.95 -22.73 -10.46
N ARG A 67 16.72 -22.25 -10.19
CA ARG A 67 15.49 -22.99 -10.52
C ARG A 67 15.40 -23.32 -12.00
N TYR A 68 15.68 -22.33 -12.84
CA TYR A 68 15.75 -22.49 -14.29
C TYR A 68 16.80 -23.54 -14.70
N CYS A 69 18.01 -23.47 -14.14
CA CYS A 69 19.08 -24.42 -14.45
C CYS A 69 18.73 -25.84 -13.98
N LEU A 70 18.22 -26.03 -12.77
CA LEU A 70 17.81 -27.34 -12.24
C LEU A 70 16.74 -27.98 -13.14
N SER A 71 15.74 -27.19 -13.56
CA SER A 71 14.70 -27.64 -14.50
C SER A 71 15.28 -28.09 -15.85
N LYS A 72 16.18 -27.30 -16.45
CA LYS A 72 16.79 -27.62 -17.76
C LYS A 72 17.76 -28.79 -17.71
N CYS A 73 18.49 -28.95 -16.61
CA CYS A 73 19.38 -30.08 -16.36
C CYS A 73 18.63 -31.34 -15.90
N GLN A 74 17.32 -31.24 -15.64
CA GLN A 74 16.47 -32.31 -15.08
C GLN A 74 16.96 -32.82 -13.71
N ILE A 75 17.56 -31.93 -12.93
CA ILE A 75 18.00 -32.21 -11.55
C ILE A 75 16.81 -31.93 -10.62
N LYS A 76 16.41 -32.94 -9.84
CA LYS A 76 15.29 -32.83 -8.90
C LYS A 76 15.82 -32.57 -7.49
N SER A 77 15.32 -31.53 -6.84
CA SER A 77 15.51 -31.31 -5.41
C SER A 77 14.19 -30.86 -4.80
N ARG A 78 13.57 -31.74 -4.01
CA ARG A 78 12.28 -31.46 -3.36
C ARG A 78 12.39 -30.33 -2.35
N GLU A 79 13.50 -30.28 -1.64
CA GLU A 79 13.78 -29.31 -0.58
C GLU A 79 14.04 -27.92 -1.17
N PHE A 80 14.78 -27.83 -2.28
CA PHE A 80 14.93 -26.59 -3.05
C PHE A 80 13.57 -26.09 -3.55
N ASP A 81 12.78 -26.97 -4.17
CA ASP A 81 11.46 -26.62 -4.70
C ASP A 81 10.52 -26.11 -3.60
N SER A 82 10.58 -26.74 -2.42
CA SER A 82 9.80 -26.30 -1.25
C SER A 82 10.25 -24.92 -0.75
N ALA A 83 11.56 -24.68 -0.62
CA ALA A 83 12.08 -23.40 -0.15
C ALA A 83 11.84 -22.25 -1.13
N TYR A 84 11.97 -22.51 -2.42
CA TYR A 84 11.67 -21.55 -3.48
C TYR A 84 10.18 -21.23 -3.56
N ASN A 85 9.31 -22.25 -3.45
CA ASN A 85 7.86 -22.02 -3.42
C ASN A 85 7.40 -21.33 -2.14
N GLU A 86 8.04 -21.54 -0.99
CA GLU A 86 7.75 -20.81 0.27
C GLU A 86 8.02 -19.30 0.11
N GLN A 87 9.12 -18.92 -0.57
CA GLN A 87 9.40 -17.52 -0.91
C GLN A 87 8.39 -16.98 -1.93
N LEU A 88 8.07 -17.75 -2.96
CA LEU A 88 7.11 -17.33 -3.99
C LEU A 88 5.69 -17.18 -3.44
N ASP A 89 5.28 -18.04 -2.50
CA ASP A 89 4.02 -17.90 -1.77
C ASP A 89 4.02 -16.64 -0.90
N GLY A 90 5.15 -16.31 -0.26
CA GLY A 90 5.34 -15.03 0.43
C GLY A 90 5.21 -13.82 -0.50
N LEU A 91 5.76 -13.89 -1.72
CA LEU A 91 5.66 -12.84 -2.73
C LEU A 91 4.25 -12.74 -3.33
N VAL A 92 3.59 -13.87 -3.62
CA VAL A 92 2.20 -13.92 -4.10
C VAL A 92 1.25 -13.43 -3.02
N LYS A 93 1.49 -13.79 -1.76
CA LYS A 93 0.74 -13.27 -0.62
C LYS A 93 0.96 -11.77 -0.47
N ARG A 94 2.18 -11.26 -0.62
CA ARG A 94 2.47 -9.83 -0.67
C ARG A 94 1.78 -9.14 -1.86
N LEU A 95 1.81 -9.71 -3.05
CA LEU A 95 1.13 -9.17 -4.23
C LEU A 95 -0.39 -9.17 -4.06
N LYS A 96 -0.96 -10.21 -3.46
CA LYS A 96 -2.39 -10.27 -3.10
C LYS A 96 -2.75 -9.32 -1.96
N MET A 97 -1.84 -9.08 -1.02
CA MET A 97 -2.01 -8.06 0.01
C MET A 97 -1.87 -6.65 -0.57
N LEU A 98 -1.05 -6.45 -1.60
CA LEU A 98 -0.91 -5.17 -2.32
C LEU A 98 -2.09 -4.91 -3.25
N GLN A 99 -2.58 -5.93 -3.98
CA GLN A 99 -3.85 -5.87 -4.72
C GLN A 99 -5.05 -5.71 -3.78
N GLY A 100 -5.00 -6.37 -2.63
CA GLY A 100 -5.94 -6.18 -1.53
C GLY A 100 -5.89 -4.75 -0.99
N ALA A 101 -4.71 -4.18 -0.78
CA ALA A 101 -4.53 -2.79 -0.38
C ALA A 101 -5.01 -1.80 -1.45
N GLU A 102 -4.87 -2.14 -2.74
CA GLU A 102 -5.46 -1.40 -3.86
C GLU A 102 -6.99 -1.43 -3.81
N SER A 103 -7.59 -2.53 -3.32
CA SER A 103 -9.03 -2.65 -3.06
C SER A 103 -9.50 -2.16 -1.68
N ILE A 104 -8.59 -1.84 -0.76
CA ILE A 104 -8.90 -1.35 0.60
C ILE A 104 -8.78 0.19 0.67
N GLY A 105 -8.20 0.84 -0.34
CA GLY A 105 -8.37 2.28 -0.58
C GLY A 105 -9.76 2.69 -1.08
N ASP A 106 -10.74 1.78 -1.00
CA ASP A 106 -12.12 2.04 -1.38
C ASP A 106 -12.83 2.69 -0.18
N ASP A 107 -12.68 4.01 -0.02
CA ASP A 107 -13.50 4.82 0.91
C ASP A 107 -14.94 5.04 0.36
N ASN A 108 -15.22 4.50 -0.82
CA ASN A 108 -16.52 4.55 -1.49
C ASN A 108 -17.65 3.85 -0.72
N PRO A 109 -17.46 2.67 -0.09
CA PRO A 109 -18.41 2.14 0.89
C PRO A 109 -18.72 3.17 1.98
N ASP A 110 -17.73 3.87 2.53
CA ASP A 110 -17.97 4.80 3.65
C ASP A 110 -18.72 6.06 3.24
N ILE A 111 -18.41 6.67 2.09
CA ILE A 111 -19.16 7.83 1.58
C ILE A 111 -20.59 7.43 1.21
N ASN A 112 -20.78 6.30 0.54
CA ASN A 112 -22.12 5.83 0.17
C ASN A 112 -22.91 5.45 1.43
N ASN A 113 -22.29 4.80 2.40
CA ASN A 113 -22.89 4.47 3.70
C ASN A 113 -23.29 5.74 4.46
N TYR A 114 -22.46 6.77 4.45
CA TYR A 114 -22.78 8.06 5.07
C TYR A 114 -23.99 8.73 4.39
N VAL A 115 -24.02 8.74 3.05
CA VAL A 115 -25.16 9.30 2.28
C VAL A 115 -26.45 8.55 2.61
N GLN A 116 -26.39 7.22 2.73
CA GLN A 116 -27.52 6.40 3.15
C GLN A 116 -27.94 6.68 4.59
N TYR A 117 -26.99 6.75 5.52
CA TYR A 117 -27.24 7.09 6.93
C TYR A 117 -27.93 8.45 7.06
N TRP A 118 -27.41 9.47 6.38
CA TRP A 118 -28.02 10.81 6.35
C TRP A 118 -29.43 10.76 5.74
N GLY A 119 -29.63 9.96 4.69
CA GLY A 119 -30.95 9.70 4.10
C GLY A 119 -31.94 9.10 5.10
N ILE A 120 -31.51 8.13 5.92
CA ILE A 120 -32.34 7.55 6.99
C ILE A 120 -32.70 8.62 8.03
N GLN A 121 -31.71 9.37 8.53
CA GLN A 121 -31.94 10.40 9.56
C GLN A 121 -32.94 11.49 9.11
N ASN A 122 -33.04 11.72 7.81
CA ASN A 122 -33.93 12.73 7.22
C ASN A 122 -35.20 12.13 6.58
N ASN A 123 -35.46 10.83 6.74
CA ASN A 123 -36.60 10.13 6.13
C ASN A 123 -36.66 10.23 4.59
N LEU A 124 -35.50 10.25 3.92
CA LEU A 124 -35.35 10.41 2.46
C LEU A 124 -35.12 9.08 1.74
N TYR A 125 -35.88 8.05 2.10
CA TYR A 125 -35.76 6.70 1.54
C TYR A 125 -37.12 6.05 1.33
N LEU A 126 -37.15 5.01 0.50
CA LEU A 126 -38.28 4.09 0.39
C LEU A 126 -37.92 2.74 1.01
N THR A 127 -38.92 2.04 1.53
CA THR A 127 -38.78 0.67 2.02
C THR A 127 -39.45 -0.27 1.03
N ASN A 128 -38.74 -1.32 0.61
CA ASN A 128 -39.32 -2.39 -0.19
C ASN A 128 -40.33 -3.19 0.65
N ASP A 129 -41.57 -3.29 0.20
CA ASP A 129 -42.66 -3.91 0.96
C ASP A 129 -42.47 -5.43 1.17
N THR A 130 -41.62 -6.07 0.36
CA THR A 130 -41.34 -7.53 0.40
C THR A 130 -40.05 -7.86 1.13
N THR A 131 -38.95 -7.14 0.84
CA THR A 131 -37.62 -7.45 1.41
C THR A 131 -37.31 -6.64 2.66
N GLY A 132 -38.00 -5.51 2.89
CA GLY A 132 -37.68 -4.57 3.97
C GLY A 132 -36.43 -3.72 3.72
N GLU A 133 -35.78 -3.87 2.56
CA GLU A 133 -34.57 -3.11 2.22
C GLU A 133 -34.88 -1.66 1.88
N TYR A 134 -33.92 -0.78 2.16
CA TYR A 134 -34.03 0.66 1.87
C TYR A 134 -33.54 0.98 0.47
N TYR A 135 -34.30 1.85 -0.20
CA TYR A 135 -34.00 2.37 -1.52
C TYR A 135 -33.75 3.87 -1.43
N TYR A 136 -32.61 4.30 -1.96
CA TYR A 136 -32.15 5.68 -1.95
C TYR A 136 -32.13 6.25 -3.36
N PHE A 137 -32.42 7.55 -3.49
CA PHE A 137 -32.45 8.25 -4.79
C PHE A 137 -31.10 8.82 -5.21
N ILE A 138 -30.06 8.62 -4.41
CA ILE A 138 -28.68 9.01 -4.69
C ILE A 138 -27.76 7.88 -4.25
N SER A 139 -26.73 7.61 -5.06
CA SER A 139 -25.65 6.67 -4.73
C SER A 139 -24.34 7.18 -5.31
N CYS A 140 -23.24 6.85 -4.65
CA CYS A 140 -21.89 7.02 -5.23
C CYS A 140 -21.22 5.67 -5.40
N VAL A 141 -20.49 5.53 -6.52
CA VAL A 141 -19.72 4.32 -6.84
C VAL A 141 -18.42 4.73 -7.52
N GLU A 142 -17.33 4.03 -7.25
CA GLU A 142 -16.07 4.16 -7.97
C GLU A 142 -16.23 3.79 -9.46
N ASN A 143 -15.58 4.58 -10.33
CA ASN A 143 -15.44 4.27 -11.74
C ASN A 143 -13.96 4.03 -12.06
N PRO A 144 -13.49 2.77 -12.02
CA PRO A 144 -12.07 2.45 -12.22
C PRO A 144 -11.58 2.78 -13.62
N SER A 145 -12.47 2.86 -14.62
CA SER A 145 -12.09 3.25 -15.98
C SER A 145 -11.82 4.76 -16.12
N ALA A 146 -12.42 5.57 -15.25
CA ALA A 146 -12.30 7.02 -15.27
C ALA A 146 -11.42 7.58 -14.13
N TYR A 147 -10.92 6.73 -13.23
CA TYR A 147 -10.21 7.14 -12.00
C TYR A 147 -10.99 8.22 -11.23
N ALA A 148 -12.31 8.04 -11.11
CA ALA A 148 -13.24 9.03 -10.59
C ALA A 148 -14.35 8.37 -9.76
N ILE A 149 -14.95 9.11 -8.84
CA ILE A 149 -16.20 8.72 -8.18
C ILE A 149 -17.36 9.16 -9.08
N GLN A 150 -18.34 8.28 -9.28
CA GLN A 150 -19.56 8.59 -9.99
C GLN A 150 -20.72 8.71 -9.02
N PHE A 151 -21.35 9.88 -8.97
CA PHE A 151 -22.64 10.06 -8.32
C PHE A 151 -23.74 9.78 -9.33
N THR A 152 -24.70 8.94 -8.92
CA THR A 152 -25.92 8.65 -9.69
C THR A 152 -27.12 9.12 -8.87
N MET A 153 -27.93 9.99 -9.46
CA MET A 153 -29.16 10.52 -8.89
C MET A 153 -30.36 10.05 -9.71
N MET A 154 -31.28 9.36 -9.05
CA MET A 154 -32.50 8.83 -9.63
C MET A 154 -33.68 9.76 -9.38
N PRO A 155 -34.59 9.94 -10.35
CA PRO A 155 -35.77 10.77 -10.15
C PRO A 155 -36.63 10.32 -8.97
N VAL A 156 -36.91 11.24 -8.06
CA VAL A 156 -37.77 10.99 -6.90
C VAL A 156 -39.20 10.80 -7.39
N LYS A 157 -39.71 9.58 -7.22
CA LYS A 157 -41.06 9.17 -7.61
C LYS A 157 -41.52 8.00 -6.78
N ASN A 158 -42.84 7.79 -6.74
CA ASN A 158 -43.39 6.55 -6.20
C ASN A 158 -42.97 5.36 -7.07
N LEU A 159 -42.50 4.31 -6.40
CA LEU A 159 -42.16 3.04 -7.01
C LEU A 159 -43.17 1.99 -6.53
N THR A 160 -43.69 1.18 -7.45
CA THR A 160 -44.61 0.11 -7.11
C THR A 160 -43.91 -0.93 -6.22
N GLY A 161 -44.55 -1.31 -5.11
CA GLY A 161 -43.98 -2.25 -4.13
C GLY A 161 -42.99 -1.62 -3.15
N TYR A 162 -42.99 -0.28 -3.06
CA TYR A 162 -42.21 0.47 -2.10
C TYR A 162 -43.09 1.45 -1.33
N THR A 163 -42.84 1.57 -0.03
CA THR A 163 -43.50 2.52 0.86
C THR A 163 -42.51 3.62 1.27
N ALA A 164 -42.91 4.88 1.14
CA ALA A 164 -42.10 6.02 1.58
C ALA A 164 -41.95 6.06 3.10
N ALA A 165 -40.77 6.48 3.59
CA ALA A 165 -40.54 6.67 5.01
C ALA A 165 -41.53 7.67 5.63
N SER A 166 -41.89 7.45 6.89
CA SER A 166 -42.75 8.37 7.63
C SER A 166 -42.06 9.74 7.77
N GLY A 167 -42.74 10.81 7.36
CA GLY A 167 -42.15 12.16 7.38
C GLY A 167 -41.31 12.50 6.15
N MET A 168 -41.25 11.62 5.14
CA MET A 168 -40.67 11.98 3.85
C MET A 168 -41.46 13.16 3.23
N PRO A 169 -40.79 14.17 2.65
CA PRO A 169 -41.46 15.25 1.94
C PRO A 169 -42.42 14.73 0.86
N THR A 170 -43.49 15.47 0.60
CA THR A 170 -44.49 15.09 -0.40
C THR A 170 -43.82 14.82 -1.74
N MET A 171 -44.06 13.63 -2.28
CA MET A 171 -43.50 13.21 -3.56
C MET A 171 -43.92 14.19 -4.67
N PRO A 172 -42.98 14.63 -5.52
CA PRO A 172 -43.28 15.60 -6.55
C PRO A 172 -44.15 14.96 -7.64
N VAL A 173 -45.10 15.73 -8.18
CA VAL A 173 -45.99 15.29 -9.26
C VAL A 173 -45.20 14.98 -10.54
N THR A 174 -44.14 15.74 -10.79
CA THR A 174 -43.14 15.46 -11.83
C THR A 174 -41.88 14.93 -11.16
N ALA A 175 -41.38 13.80 -11.64
CA ALA A 175 -40.19 13.18 -11.07
C ALA A 175 -38.92 13.96 -11.45
N TYR A 176 -38.16 14.39 -10.44
CA TYR A 176 -36.88 15.09 -10.60
C TYR A 176 -35.81 14.37 -9.78
N PRO A 177 -34.57 14.22 -10.29
CA PRO A 177 -33.47 13.71 -9.50
C PRO A 177 -33.12 14.71 -8.40
N PRO A 178 -32.66 14.23 -7.23
CA PRO A 178 -32.15 15.12 -6.19
C PRO A 178 -30.95 15.92 -6.70
N GLN A 179 -30.78 17.12 -6.14
CA GLN A 179 -29.59 17.94 -6.37
C GLN A 179 -28.56 17.71 -5.27
N LEU A 180 -27.34 17.36 -5.67
CA LEU A 180 -26.17 17.35 -4.81
C LEU A 180 -25.53 18.74 -4.85
N GLN A 181 -25.45 19.40 -3.70
CA GLN A 181 -24.80 20.70 -3.57
C GLN A 181 -23.47 20.54 -2.84
N ILE A 182 -22.38 20.81 -3.53
CA ILE A 182 -21.05 20.91 -2.93
C ILE A 182 -20.84 22.38 -2.58
N ASN A 183 -20.94 22.73 -1.29
CA ASN A 183 -20.77 24.09 -0.78
C ASN A 183 -19.48 24.28 0.05
N ASN A 184 -18.74 23.20 0.28
CA ASN A 184 -17.49 23.16 1.02
C ASN A 184 -16.41 22.60 0.10
N SER A 185 -15.32 23.36 -0.09
CA SER A 185 -14.21 22.96 -0.96
C SER A 185 -13.47 21.72 -0.44
N ALA A 186 -13.29 21.57 0.88
CA ALA A 186 -12.62 20.41 1.46
C ALA A 186 -13.42 19.12 1.22
N PHE A 187 -14.75 19.18 1.36
CA PHE A 187 -15.60 18.04 1.00
C PHE A 187 -15.59 17.78 -0.51
N GLY A 188 -15.59 18.84 -1.32
CA GLY A 188 -15.46 18.75 -2.77
C GLY A 188 -14.17 18.08 -3.21
N ASP A 189 -13.06 18.33 -2.53
CA ASP A 189 -11.77 17.68 -2.79
C ASP A 189 -11.82 16.19 -2.43
N ILE A 190 -12.52 15.79 -1.36
CA ILE A 190 -12.74 14.37 -0.99
C ILE A 190 -13.54 13.63 -2.07
N VAL A 191 -14.69 14.17 -2.48
CA VAL A 191 -15.56 13.51 -3.48
C VAL A 191 -15.13 13.78 -4.94
N GLY A 192 -14.08 14.58 -5.13
CA GLY A 192 -13.56 14.98 -6.44
C GLY A 192 -14.52 15.84 -7.27
N LEU A 193 -15.38 16.64 -6.63
CA LEU A 193 -16.32 17.55 -7.31
C LEU A 193 -16.03 19.01 -6.96
N ASP A 194 -16.04 19.88 -7.96
CA ASP A 194 -16.02 21.33 -7.75
C ASP A 194 -17.22 21.80 -6.94
N VAL A 195 -17.04 22.91 -6.22
CA VAL A 195 -18.09 23.63 -5.49
C VAL A 195 -19.14 24.12 -6.49
N ALA A 196 -20.23 23.36 -6.60
CA ALA A 196 -21.34 23.61 -7.51
C ALA A 196 -22.57 22.79 -7.10
N THR A 197 -23.67 22.98 -7.83
CA THR A 197 -24.86 22.15 -7.75
C THR A 197 -24.92 21.19 -8.92
N TYR A 198 -25.17 19.92 -8.64
CA TYR A 198 -25.26 18.84 -9.61
C TYR A 198 -26.63 18.16 -9.48
N PRO A 199 -27.43 18.05 -10.55
CA PRO A 199 -27.28 18.74 -11.83
C PRO A 199 -27.46 20.26 -11.68
N SER A 200 -26.75 21.03 -12.50
CA SER A 200 -26.77 22.51 -12.51
C SER A 200 -28.10 23.08 -13.02
N SER A 201 -28.89 22.28 -13.71
CA SER A 201 -30.26 22.56 -14.14
C SER A 201 -31.17 21.41 -13.76
N GLN A 202 -32.44 21.69 -13.48
CA GLN A 202 -33.42 20.65 -13.19
C GLN A 202 -33.63 19.74 -14.41
N GLN A 203 -33.62 18.42 -14.20
CA GLN A 203 -33.80 17.39 -15.23
C GLN A 203 -34.87 16.40 -14.79
N THR A 204 -35.46 15.61 -15.70
CA THR A 204 -36.47 14.59 -15.34
C THR A 204 -35.97 13.15 -15.52
N SER A 205 -34.76 12.99 -16.04
CA SER A 205 -34.09 11.70 -16.24
C SER A 205 -33.12 11.40 -15.10
N ILE A 206 -32.60 10.16 -15.08
CA ILE A 206 -31.44 9.81 -14.25
C ILE A 206 -30.29 10.73 -14.62
N TYR A 207 -29.62 11.26 -13.60
CA TYR A 207 -28.45 12.10 -13.76
C TYR A 207 -27.25 11.37 -13.15
N ALA A 208 -26.16 11.28 -13.91
CA ALA A 208 -24.90 10.74 -13.42
C ALA A 208 -23.78 11.75 -13.70
N VAL A 209 -22.92 11.96 -12.71
CA VAL A 209 -21.77 12.87 -12.81
C VAL A 209 -20.53 12.17 -12.26
N ASN A 210 -19.45 12.23 -13.03
CA ASN A 210 -18.13 11.81 -12.58
C ASN A 210 -17.43 12.97 -11.88
N SER A 211 -16.58 12.67 -10.90
CA SER A 211 -15.61 13.59 -10.32
C SER A 211 -14.88 14.37 -11.43
N ASN A 212 -14.84 15.69 -11.30
CA ASN A 212 -14.15 16.59 -12.21
C ASN A 212 -12.78 17.04 -11.66
N LYS A 213 -12.47 16.62 -10.44
CA LYS A 213 -11.15 16.64 -9.80
C LYS A 213 -10.76 15.21 -9.43
N THR A 214 -9.46 14.97 -9.30
CA THR A 214 -8.97 13.74 -8.69
C THR A 214 -9.44 13.72 -7.23
N PRO A 215 -10.27 12.73 -6.82
CA PRO A 215 -10.72 12.62 -5.45
C PRO A 215 -9.53 12.47 -4.51
N GLN A 216 -9.51 13.22 -3.41
CA GLN A 216 -8.57 13.02 -2.31
C GLN A 216 -9.17 12.01 -1.34
N ILE A 217 -8.70 10.77 -1.44
CA ILE A 217 -9.09 9.65 -0.56
C ILE A 217 -8.82 10.03 0.91
N ASP A 218 -7.70 10.72 1.18
CA ASP A 218 -7.34 11.22 2.51
C ASP A 218 -6.81 12.67 2.40
N PRO A 219 -7.31 13.64 3.22
CA PRO A 219 -6.74 14.99 3.27
C PRO A 219 -5.26 14.99 3.69
N VAL A 220 -4.79 13.97 4.42
CA VAL A 220 -3.38 13.75 4.77
C VAL A 220 -2.81 12.58 3.97
N SER A 221 -2.43 12.87 2.72
CA SER A 221 -1.83 11.87 1.83
C SER A 221 -0.51 11.28 2.34
N ALA A 222 0.23 12.02 3.17
CA ALA A 222 1.47 11.55 3.77
C ALA A 222 1.76 12.29 5.09
N VAL A 223 2.29 11.53 6.05
CA VAL A 223 2.80 12.03 7.32
C VAL A 223 4.32 12.06 7.26
N VAL A 224 4.89 13.25 7.40
CA VAL A 224 6.34 13.47 7.49
C VAL A 224 6.72 13.57 8.96
N VAL A 225 7.63 12.70 9.39
CA VAL A 225 8.19 12.71 10.75
C VAL A 225 9.50 13.47 10.72
N GLY A 226 9.59 14.56 11.47
CA GLY A 226 10.80 15.34 11.65
C GLY A 226 11.38 15.24 13.05
N LEU A 227 12.69 15.45 13.17
CA LEU A 227 13.36 15.67 14.45
C LEU A 227 14.17 16.96 14.42
N ASN A 228 14.21 17.66 15.56
CA ASN A 228 14.99 18.89 15.72
C ASN A 228 16.50 18.70 15.47
N CYS A 229 17.03 17.52 15.75
CA CYS A 229 18.47 17.23 15.72
C CYS A 229 18.98 16.64 14.41
N LEU A 230 18.12 16.41 13.41
CA LEU A 230 18.52 15.78 12.15
C LEU A 230 19.14 16.76 11.16
N TYR A 231 20.07 16.21 10.38
CA TYR A 231 20.67 16.94 9.27
C TYR A 231 20.82 16.04 8.05
N ASN A 232 19.94 16.22 7.08
CA ASN A 232 20.04 15.59 5.76
C ASN A 232 20.32 16.64 4.67
N PRO A 233 21.58 16.78 4.21
CA PRO A 233 21.94 17.77 3.18
C PRO A 233 21.41 17.41 1.78
N LEU A 234 20.87 16.21 1.59
CA LEU A 234 20.32 15.72 0.32
C LEU A 234 18.80 15.90 0.23
N ALA A 235 18.14 16.26 1.32
CA ALA A 235 16.70 16.48 1.35
C ALA A 235 16.40 17.98 1.33
N SER A 236 15.32 18.37 0.61
CA SER A 236 14.79 19.74 0.63
C SER A 236 14.41 20.20 2.04
N ASN A 237 14.07 19.25 2.91
CA ASN A 237 13.93 19.47 4.35
C ASN A 237 14.96 18.62 5.10
N ALA A 238 15.95 19.28 5.70
CA ALA A 238 17.06 18.64 6.40
C ALA A 238 16.65 17.93 7.70
N GLN A 239 15.45 18.20 8.23
CA GLN A 239 14.96 17.66 9.50
C GLN A 239 14.00 16.46 9.33
N ALA A 240 13.68 16.06 8.10
CA ALA A 240 12.80 14.93 7.84
C ALA A 240 13.55 13.59 8.05
N LEU A 241 12.97 12.70 8.87
CA LEU A 241 13.53 11.38 9.18
C LEU A 241 12.87 10.24 8.41
N HIS A 242 11.54 10.29 8.35
CA HIS A 242 10.72 9.22 7.79
C HIS A 242 9.44 9.82 7.23
N THR A 243 8.92 9.20 6.18
CA THR A 243 7.62 9.56 5.61
C THR A 243 6.83 8.28 5.45
N PHE A 244 5.58 8.31 5.90
CA PHE A 244 4.66 7.20 5.73
C PHE A 244 3.31 7.73 5.29
N THR A 245 2.54 6.88 4.62
CA THR A 245 1.14 7.14 4.32
C THR A 245 0.28 6.33 5.28
N SER A 246 -1.03 6.54 5.26
CA SER A 246 -1.98 5.64 5.93
C SER A 246 -1.86 4.18 5.44
N SER A 247 -1.12 3.91 4.36
CA SER A 247 -0.82 2.56 3.84
C SER A 247 -2.08 1.73 3.57
N GLY A 248 -3.19 2.39 3.22
CA GLY A 248 -4.48 1.73 3.00
C GLY A 248 -5.12 1.21 4.30
N VAL A 249 -4.73 1.74 5.45
CA VAL A 249 -5.43 1.52 6.70
C VAL A 249 -6.68 2.40 6.67
N GLY A 250 -7.86 1.76 6.66
CA GLY A 250 -9.15 2.45 6.69
C GLY A 250 -9.41 3.13 8.03
N TYR A 251 -10.55 3.80 8.14
CA TYR A 251 -11.02 4.38 9.40
C TYR A 251 -11.02 3.34 10.54
N ASP A 252 -10.61 3.76 11.75
CA ASP A 252 -10.51 2.89 12.94
C ASP A 252 -9.43 1.79 12.82
N GLY A 253 -8.47 1.99 11.92
CA GLY A 253 -7.35 1.08 11.72
C GLY A 253 -6.06 1.60 12.36
N LEU A 254 -5.32 0.68 12.97
CA LEU A 254 -3.97 0.91 13.48
C LEU A 254 -3.00 1.17 12.31
N ILE A 255 -2.45 2.38 12.25
CA ILE A 255 -1.37 2.72 11.31
C ILE A 255 -0.06 2.18 11.87
N THR A 256 0.42 1.08 11.30
CA THR A 256 1.77 0.59 11.54
C THR A 256 2.68 0.96 10.38
N THR A 257 3.76 1.68 10.68
CA THR A 257 4.81 1.95 9.71
C THR A 257 6.14 1.47 10.26
N SER A 258 6.79 0.62 9.47
CA SER A 258 8.16 0.22 9.67
C SER A 258 8.93 0.42 8.38
N GLN A 259 10.22 0.74 8.49
CA GLN A 259 11.12 0.69 7.34
C GLN A 259 11.26 -0.78 6.92
N ALA A 260 10.37 -1.24 6.03
CA ALA A 260 10.23 -2.63 5.63
C ALA A 260 11.40 -3.15 4.77
N ALA A 261 12.33 -2.28 4.39
CA ALA A 261 13.51 -2.60 3.60
C ALA A 261 14.71 -1.76 4.05
N GLY A 262 15.48 -2.27 5.02
CA GLY A 262 16.74 -1.67 5.46
C GLY A 262 16.54 -0.48 6.40
N ILE A 263 17.10 -0.59 7.60
CA ILE A 263 17.16 0.51 8.55
C ILE A 263 18.10 1.59 7.97
N THR A 264 17.54 2.73 7.59
CA THR A 264 18.33 3.87 7.09
C THR A 264 18.55 4.85 8.23
N TYR A 265 19.82 5.11 8.50
CA TYR A 265 20.30 5.90 9.62
C TYR A 265 20.61 7.33 9.17
N THR A 266 19.94 8.32 9.74
CA THR A 266 20.19 9.74 9.43
C THR A 266 21.01 10.39 10.55
N PRO A 267 22.08 11.14 10.23
CA PRO A 267 22.95 11.72 11.24
C PRO A 267 22.23 12.83 12.00
N CYS A 268 22.35 12.79 13.32
CA CYS A 268 21.98 13.89 14.19
C CYS A 268 23.18 14.79 14.44
N GLN A 269 22.98 16.10 14.35
CA GLN A 269 24.01 17.11 14.59
C GLN A 269 23.66 18.03 15.75
N GLY A 270 24.71 18.58 16.36
CA GLY A 270 24.60 19.48 17.51
C GLY A 270 24.52 18.77 18.86
N THR A 271 24.69 19.55 19.92
CA THR A 271 24.53 19.11 21.30
C THR A 271 23.12 19.47 21.73
N ASN A 272 22.24 18.47 21.77
CA ASN A 272 20.84 18.66 22.13
C ASN A 272 20.57 17.94 23.45
N ASN A 273 19.96 18.65 24.40
CA ASN A 273 19.48 18.07 25.66
C ASN A 273 18.06 17.50 25.54
N GLU A 274 17.40 17.75 24.42
CA GLU A 274 16.03 17.36 24.13
C GLU A 274 15.90 16.92 22.66
N ILE A 275 15.18 15.83 22.43
CA ILE A 275 14.79 15.36 21.10
C ILE A 275 13.30 15.65 20.95
N VAL A 276 12.97 16.50 19.98
CA VAL A 276 11.59 16.86 19.65
C VAL A 276 11.19 16.11 18.40
N VAL A 277 10.18 15.24 18.52
CA VAL A 277 9.54 14.56 17.39
C VAL A 277 8.37 15.42 16.93
N SER A 278 8.34 15.76 15.64
CA SER A 278 7.28 16.57 15.04
C SER A 278 6.67 15.83 13.86
N PHE A 279 5.36 15.93 13.72
CA PHE A 279 4.60 15.33 12.65
C PHE A 279 4.04 16.44 11.76
N TYR A 280 4.21 16.28 10.46
CA TYR A 280 3.76 17.25 9.47
C TYR A 280 2.98 16.57 8.36
N ASP A 281 2.08 17.31 7.73
CA ASP A 281 1.38 16.87 6.53
C ASP A 281 2.29 16.96 5.28
N GLN A 282 1.75 16.61 4.12
CA GLN A 282 2.44 16.72 2.83
C GLN A 282 2.92 18.14 2.47
N ASN A 283 2.35 19.17 3.10
CA ASN A 283 2.64 20.58 2.90
C ASN A 283 3.51 21.17 4.02
N PHE A 284 4.07 20.32 4.89
CA PHE A 284 4.85 20.69 6.07
C PHE A 284 4.08 21.54 7.10
N GLN A 285 2.75 21.45 7.11
CA GLN A 285 1.96 22.01 8.20
C GLN A 285 1.97 21.05 9.39
N PRO A 286 2.08 21.54 10.63
CA PRO A 286 2.02 20.70 11.81
C PRO A 286 0.73 19.89 11.87
N LEU A 287 0.85 18.57 12.01
CA LEU A 287 -0.29 17.69 12.23
C LEU A 287 -0.69 17.72 13.70
N GLN A 288 -1.97 17.90 13.95
CA GLN A 288 -2.53 17.77 15.28
C GLN A 288 -2.78 16.29 15.57
N ILE A 289 -2.00 15.71 16.47
CA ILE A 289 -2.26 14.36 16.98
C ILE A 289 -3.30 14.47 18.09
N VAL A 290 -4.49 13.95 17.82
CA VAL A 290 -5.62 13.93 18.77
C VAL A 290 -5.64 12.63 19.58
N ASP A 291 -5.04 11.56 19.06
CA ASP A 291 -4.96 10.28 19.77
C ASP A 291 -3.94 10.31 20.92
N GLY A 292 -4.33 9.76 22.07
CA GLY A 292 -3.49 9.66 23.27
C GLY A 292 -2.56 8.44 23.29
N ASN A 293 -2.80 7.45 22.44
CA ASN A 293 -2.10 6.17 22.38
C ASN A 293 -1.13 6.13 21.19
N VAL A 294 -0.03 6.86 21.33
CA VAL A 294 1.05 6.87 20.31
C VAL A 294 2.25 6.08 20.82
N CYS A 295 2.68 5.07 20.07
CA CYS A 295 3.92 4.35 20.33
C CYS A 295 5.01 4.74 19.32
N ILE A 296 6.03 5.45 19.80
CA ILE A 296 7.20 5.86 19.01
C ILE A 296 8.42 5.11 19.51
N ARG A 297 9.05 4.32 18.63
CA ARG A 297 10.32 3.66 18.93
C ARG A 297 11.45 4.27 18.09
N LEU A 298 12.37 4.95 18.76
CA LEU A 298 13.59 5.48 18.17
C LEU A 298 14.75 4.50 18.40
N LEU A 299 15.47 4.17 17.34
CA LEU A 299 16.70 3.36 17.38
C LEU A 299 17.88 4.28 17.18
N PHE A 300 18.84 4.23 18.11
CA PHE A 300 20.08 4.97 18.03
C PHE A 300 21.24 4.03 17.73
N THR A 301 22.15 4.44 16.85
CA THR A 301 23.45 3.77 16.68
C THR A 301 24.60 4.76 16.78
N GLN A 302 25.71 4.29 17.35
CA GLN A 302 26.95 5.04 17.45
C GLN A 302 27.77 4.85 16.17
N LYS A 303 28.31 5.94 15.64
CA LYS A 303 29.31 5.86 14.59
C LYS A 303 30.59 5.24 15.14
N ASN A 304 30.92 4.02 14.74
CA ASN A 304 32.24 3.45 15.03
C ASN A 304 33.27 4.06 14.06
N ASP A 305 33.87 5.18 14.46
CA ASP A 305 35.01 5.74 13.75
C ASP A 305 36.25 4.87 14.05
N ILE A 306 36.60 3.98 13.11
CA ILE A 306 37.94 3.36 13.11
C ILE A 306 38.93 4.46 12.67
N SER A 307 39.59 5.09 13.63
CA SER A 307 41.01 5.49 13.67
C SER A 307 41.30 6.85 14.35
N ILE A 308 42.00 6.76 15.48
CA ILE A 308 43.07 7.65 16.02
C ILE A 308 42.70 9.10 16.41
N LEU A 309 42.62 9.28 17.74
CA LEU A 309 42.90 10.48 18.56
C LEU A 309 42.06 11.78 18.40
N GLN A 310 41.25 12.02 19.45
CA GLN A 310 40.86 13.30 20.09
C GLN A 310 40.25 14.40 19.19
N PHE A 311 38.93 14.54 19.21
CA PHE A 311 38.16 15.41 20.12
C PHE A 311 36.68 15.00 20.04
N ALA A 312 35.97 15.02 21.16
CA ALA A 312 34.62 14.47 21.29
C ALA A 312 33.60 15.21 20.40
N TYR A 313 33.19 14.59 19.30
CA TYR A 313 31.90 14.83 18.66
C TYR A 313 31.23 13.48 18.44
N ILE A 314 30.27 13.15 19.30
CA ILE A 314 29.48 11.93 19.19
C ILE A 314 28.34 12.23 18.23
N PHE A 315 28.42 11.71 17.01
CA PHE A 315 27.31 11.71 16.05
C PHE A 315 26.45 10.47 16.30
N TYR A 316 25.20 10.68 16.67
CA TYR A 316 24.19 9.62 16.80
C TYR A 316 23.39 9.52 15.50
N TYR A 317 23.08 8.30 15.08
CA TYR A 317 22.17 8.07 13.97
C TYR A 317 20.83 7.52 14.47
N ILE A 318 19.71 7.96 13.89
CA ILE A 318 18.35 7.57 14.31
C ILE A 318 17.61 6.79 13.23
N ALA A 319 16.83 5.78 13.63
CA ALA A 319 15.78 5.15 12.82
C ALA A 319 14.49 4.98 13.63
N ILE A 320 13.31 5.02 13.00
CA ILE A 320 12.00 4.98 13.71
C ILE A 320 11.16 3.77 13.29
N TYR A 321 10.50 3.15 14.27
CA TYR A 321 9.31 2.31 14.11
C TYR A 321 8.14 2.99 14.80
N LEU A 322 7.02 3.15 14.08
CA LEU A 322 5.82 3.82 14.57
C LEU A 322 4.63 2.86 14.50
N SER A 323 3.90 2.75 15.62
CA SER A 323 2.65 2.02 15.76
C SER A 323 1.66 3.01 16.37
N ILE A 324 0.70 3.48 15.58
CA ILE A 324 -0.31 4.47 15.99
C ILE A 324 -1.65 3.75 16.08
N ASP A 325 -2.08 3.44 17.29
CA ASP A 325 -3.42 2.88 17.53
C ASP A 325 -4.45 3.99 17.34
N ASP A 326 -5.39 3.74 16.43
CA ASP A 326 -6.55 4.54 16.02
C ASP A 326 -6.37 6.00 15.60
N ILE A 327 -6.97 6.35 14.46
CA ILE A 327 -7.26 7.73 14.06
C ILE A 327 -8.78 7.88 14.12
N HIS A 328 -9.28 8.42 15.23
CA HIS A 328 -10.62 8.97 15.27
C HIS A 328 -10.58 10.46 14.89
N HIS A 329 -11.27 10.81 13.81
CA HIS A 329 -11.61 12.19 13.48
C HIS A 329 -13.12 12.36 13.38
N TYR A 330 -13.65 13.21 14.26
CA TYR A 330 -14.92 13.91 14.08
C TYR A 330 -14.73 15.37 14.48
N SER A 331 -14.94 16.27 13.52
CA SER A 331 -15.90 17.38 13.60
C SER A 331 -16.08 18.02 12.23
#